data_AF-A0A0C3PT91-F1
#
_entry.id   AF-A0A0C3PT91-F1
#
_cell.length_a   1.000
_cell.length_b   1.000
_cell.length_c   1.000
_cell.angle_alpha   90.00
_cell.angle_beta   90.00
_cell.angle_gamma   90.00
#
_symmetry.space_group_name_H-M   'P 1'
#
loop_
_entity.id
_entity.type
_entity.pdbx_description
1 polymer ?
#
loop_
_entity_poly.entity_id
_entity_poly.type
_entity_poly.pdbx_seq_one_letter_code
_entity_poly.pdbx_strand_id
1 'polypeptide(L)'
;MTNPDYAAFDPIFFFHHCNVDRLIALWEWCYPSYWMGDGYVHDGVSYSWTQQRGTFAQVYNEQLLPTGARGNLYPFRNDNGTYWTSEQTRFLDANAYPKYYSYPEFQGVKVDQTATDAERAAGRARIAKYYGFDPQQAATQVDIEAWSHLPVPSPQSAGLPETFQAIKNYRVFVVLVQLPEHAFNASYQFELHKNSGNQTDLVGTVTVFARPDYSPCTACALRREMGTTVRGVITLPPSLVNDIIVNNGASGGNATLETTTEAIAQSLTGKLSDTSRTVVATAQGGTRAPTVPAHQVSPPNILPSGVTLFSAAVAEKADDKTYPVQLYDWQKHNALFTNGWKDQTKQSTPASSGVLTSLLGWLQGRGQAS
;
A
#
# COMPACT_ATOMS: atom_id res chain seq x y z
N MET A 1 -10.00 -15.15 -6.86
CA MET A 1 -9.19 -13.95 -7.20
C MET A 1 -7.82 -13.80 -6.52
N THR A 2 -7.46 -14.49 -5.43
CA THR A 2 -6.22 -14.21 -4.67
C THR A 2 -4.96 -14.97 -5.11
N ASN A 3 -5.08 -15.88 -6.08
CA ASN A 3 -3.95 -16.61 -6.66
C ASN A 3 -3.71 -16.14 -8.11
N PRO A 4 -2.51 -15.62 -8.45
CA PRO A 4 -2.20 -15.14 -9.81
C PRO A 4 -2.34 -16.18 -10.92
N ASP A 5 -2.15 -17.48 -10.62
CA ASP A 5 -2.24 -18.54 -11.62
C ASP A 5 -3.69 -18.81 -12.06
N TYR A 6 -4.67 -18.48 -11.20
CA TYR A 6 -6.08 -18.79 -11.44
C TYR A 6 -7.01 -17.57 -11.41
N ALA A 7 -6.50 -16.38 -11.10
CA ALA A 7 -7.31 -15.18 -10.95
C ALA A 7 -8.15 -14.87 -12.19
N ALA A 8 -7.58 -15.03 -13.39
CA ALA A 8 -8.27 -14.71 -14.63
C ALA A 8 -9.40 -15.68 -15.04
N PHE A 9 -9.54 -16.84 -14.36
CA PHE A 9 -10.65 -17.76 -14.62
C PHE A 9 -11.96 -17.32 -13.98
N ASP A 10 -11.89 -16.47 -12.95
CA ASP A 10 -13.07 -15.90 -12.31
C ASP A 10 -13.49 -14.63 -13.09
N PRO A 11 -14.72 -14.57 -13.63
CA PRO A 11 -15.15 -13.47 -14.50
C PRO A 11 -15.02 -12.07 -13.90
N ILE A 12 -15.05 -11.95 -12.56
CA ILE A 12 -14.88 -10.64 -11.90
C ILE A 12 -13.50 -10.03 -12.16
N PHE A 13 -12.50 -10.85 -12.54
CA PHE A 13 -11.19 -10.40 -12.99
C PHE A 13 -11.29 -9.32 -14.07
N PHE A 14 -12.13 -9.55 -15.08
CA PHE A 14 -12.24 -8.63 -16.22
C PHE A 14 -12.93 -7.33 -15.84
N PHE A 15 -13.94 -7.37 -14.95
CA PHE A 15 -14.56 -6.15 -14.40
C PHE A 15 -13.59 -5.35 -13.52
N HIS A 16 -12.81 -6.05 -12.68
CA HIS A 16 -11.76 -5.42 -11.89
C HIS A 16 -10.73 -4.73 -12.79
N HIS A 17 -10.20 -5.43 -13.80
CA HIS A 17 -9.21 -4.87 -14.72
C HIS A 17 -9.76 -3.79 -15.64
N CYS A 18 -11.05 -3.83 -15.99
CA CYS A 18 -11.71 -2.72 -16.69
C CYS A 18 -11.74 -1.45 -15.83
N ASN A 19 -11.97 -1.57 -14.52
CA ASN A 19 -11.86 -0.43 -13.62
C ASN A 19 -10.41 0.01 -13.37
N VAL A 20 -9.44 -0.91 -13.39
CA VAL A 20 -8.00 -0.56 -13.34
C VAL A 20 -7.61 0.25 -14.58
N ASP A 21 -8.02 -0.17 -15.78
CA ASP A 21 -7.80 0.58 -17.02
C ASP A 21 -8.46 1.96 -16.97
N ARG A 22 -9.68 2.05 -16.43
CA ARG A 22 -10.35 3.34 -16.16
C ARG A 22 -9.54 4.25 -15.25
N LEU A 23 -8.97 3.72 -14.17
CA LEU A 23 -8.12 4.50 -13.25
C LEU A 23 -6.82 4.96 -13.93
N ILE A 24 -6.23 4.12 -14.80
CA ILE A 24 -5.08 4.49 -15.61
C ILE A 24 -5.46 5.60 -16.59
N ALA A 25 -6.57 5.50 -17.31
CA ALA A 25 -7.03 6.54 -18.25
C ALA A 25 -7.28 7.89 -17.55
N LEU A 26 -7.89 7.87 -16.35
CA LEU A 26 -8.05 9.07 -15.53
C LEU A 26 -6.70 9.65 -15.09
N TRP A 27 -5.74 8.80 -14.71
CA TRP A 27 -4.40 9.23 -14.32
C TRP A 27 -3.64 9.83 -15.51
N GLU A 28 -3.66 9.19 -16.68
CA GLU A 28 -3.03 9.68 -17.90
C GLU A 28 -3.59 11.03 -18.32
N TRP A 29 -4.91 11.22 -18.25
CA TRP A 29 -5.54 12.51 -18.52
C TRP A 29 -5.10 13.59 -17.52
N CYS A 30 -4.93 13.24 -16.24
CA CYS A 30 -4.47 14.17 -15.19
C CYS A 30 -2.98 14.53 -15.31
N TYR A 31 -2.16 13.61 -15.82
CA TYR A 31 -0.70 13.64 -15.79
C TYR A 31 -0.08 13.26 -17.16
N PRO A 32 -0.42 13.96 -18.25
CA PRO A 32 -0.06 13.53 -19.61
C PRO A 32 1.45 13.44 -19.85
N SER A 33 2.23 14.27 -19.16
CA SER A 33 3.69 14.33 -19.27
C SER A 33 4.43 13.18 -18.55
N TYR A 34 3.74 12.44 -17.66
CA TYR A 34 4.37 11.32 -16.95
C TYR A 34 4.23 10.06 -17.81
N TRP A 35 5.37 9.54 -18.25
CA TRP A 35 5.45 8.37 -19.10
C TRP A 35 6.70 7.56 -18.82
N MET A 36 6.69 6.28 -19.19
CA MET A 36 7.85 5.41 -19.01
C MET A 36 9.09 5.92 -19.76
N GLY A 37 8.93 6.53 -20.95
CA GLY A 37 10.06 7.01 -21.75
C GLY A 37 11.16 5.95 -21.89
N ASP A 38 12.42 6.37 -21.81
CA ASP A 38 13.58 5.46 -21.91
C ASP A 38 14.03 4.86 -20.57
N GLY A 39 13.43 5.29 -19.44
CA GLY A 39 13.93 4.96 -18.11
C GLY A 39 13.49 5.92 -17.00
N TYR A 40 14.23 5.89 -15.90
CA TYR A 40 14.10 6.78 -14.74
C TYR A 40 15.46 7.30 -14.29
N VAL A 41 15.48 8.42 -13.57
CA VAL A 41 16.71 8.97 -12.97
C VAL A 41 16.67 8.77 -11.46
N HIS A 42 17.75 8.23 -10.90
CA HIS A 42 17.94 8.10 -9.46
C HIS A 42 19.36 8.58 -9.10
N ASP A 43 19.46 9.53 -8.17
CA ASP A 43 20.72 10.15 -7.74
C ASP A 43 21.59 10.68 -8.89
N GLY A 44 20.94 11.29 -9.89
CA GLY A 44 21.60 11.85 -11.09
C GLY A 44 22.03 10.80 -12.12
N VAL A 45 21.81 9.51 -11.85
CA VAL A 45 22.13 8.41 -12.75
C VAL A 45 20.86 7.98 -13.49
N SER A 46 20.95 7.83 -14.81
CA SER A 46 19.85 7.34 -15.64
C SER A 46 19.85 5.82 -15.69
N TYR A 47 18.70 5.22 -15.43
CA TYR A 47 18.45 3.79 -15.46
C TYR A 47 17.38 3.49 -16.49
N SER A 48 17.67 2.57 -17.41
CA SER A 48 16.63 2.07 -18.31
C SER A 48 15.63 1.20 -17.57
N TRP A 49 14.38 1.23 -18.01
CA TRP A 49 13.42 0.18 -17.64
C TRP A 49 13.90 -1.13 -18.24
N THR A 50 14.12 -2.14 -17.43
CA THR A 50 14.55 -3.46 -17.92
C THR A 50 13.66 -4.54 -17.33
N GLN A 51 13.46 -5.60 -18.11
CA GLN A 51 12.84 -6.82 -17.63
C GLN A 51 13.96 -7.79 -17.26
N GLN A 52 14.28 -7.91 -15.97
CA GLN A 52 15.50 -8.60 -15.55
C GLN A 52 15.63 -10.01 -16.12
N ARG A 53 14.57 -10.84 -16.12
CA ARG A 53 14.61 -12.20 -16.72
C ARG A 53 13.89 -12.34 -18.06
N GLY A 54 13.53 -11.24 -18.70
CA GLY A 54 12.73 -11.27 -19.92
C GLY A 54 11.30 -11.79 -19.69
N THR A 55 10.62 -12.13 -20.77
CA THR A 55 9.29 -12.75 -20.79
C THR A 55 9.34 -13.93 -21.75
N PHE A 56 8.20 -14.50 -22.15
CA PHE A 56 8.21 -15.52 -23.20
C PHE A 56 8.77 -15.01 -24.54
N ALA A 57 8.82 -13.69 -24.74
CA ALA A 57 9.26 -13.04 -25.98
C ALA A 57 10.41 -12.05 -25.80
N GLN A 58 10.80 -11.71 -24.57
CA GLN A 58 11.88 -10.78 -24.26
C GLN A 58 13.06 -11.51 -23.62
N VAL A 59 14.29 -11.05 -23.87
CA VAL A 59 15.51 -11.65 -23.30
C VAL A 59 15.86 -11.06 -21.92
N TYR A 60 16.84 -11.66 -21.25
CA TYR A 60 17.34 -11.20 -19.94
C TYR A 60 17.86 -9.76 -20.01
N ASN A 61 17.48 -8.93 -19.03
CA ASN A 61 17.82 -7.52 -18.92
C ASN A 61 17.51 -6.68 -20.17
N GLU A 62 16.57 -7.13 -21.00
CA GLU A 62 16.18 -6.34 -22.15
C GLU A 62 15.53 -5.03 -21.70
N GLN A 63 16.06 -3.91 -22.18
CA GLN A 63 15.43 -2.60 -21.98
C GLN A 63 14.05 -2.59 -22.64
N LEU A 64 13.09 -2.06 -21.90
CA LEU A 64 11.73 -1.82 -22.31
C LEU A 64 11.64 -0.42 -22.92
N LEU A 65 11.05 -0.33 -24.10
CA LEU A 65 10.82 0.93 -24.82
C LEU A 65 9.31 1.11 -25.02
N PRO A 66 8.81 2.34 -25.21
CA PRO A 66 7.39 2.57 -25.46
C PRO A 66 6.94 2.03 -26.84
N THR A 67 7.87 1.94 -27.79
CA THR A 67 7.61 1.57 -29.19
C THR A 67 8.60 0.52 -29.71
N GLY A 68 8.31 -0.03 -30.89
CA GLY A 68 9.20 -0.97 -31.59
C GLY A 68 9.24 -2.35 -30.93
N ALA A 69 10.15 -3.21 -31.37
CA ALA A 69 10.21 -4.61 -30.93
C ALA A 69 10.34 -4.77 -29.40
N ARG A 70 11.05 -3.84 -28.74
CA ARG A 70 11.27 -3.82 -27.29
C ARG A 70 10.10 -3.24 -26.48
N GLY A 71 9.12 -2.66 -27.17
CA GLY A 71 7.85 -2.21 -26.60
C GLY A 71 6.66 -3.12 -26.91
N ASN A 72 6.89 -4.22 -27.64
CA ASN A 72 5.83 -5.15 -28.01
C ASN A 72 5.21 -5.81 -26.77
N LEU A 73 3.88 -5.73 -26.66
CA LEU A 73 3.05 -6.33 -25.61
C LEU A 73 2.55 -7.69 -26.07
N TYR A 74 3.44 -8.66 -26.03
CA TYR A 74 3.11 -10.04 -26.39
C TYR A 74 2.09 -10.66 -25.40
N PRO A 75 1.16 -11.53 -25.84
CA PRO A 75 0.94 -12.01 -27.21
C PRO A 75 -0.10 -11.18 -28.00
N PHE A 76 -0.42 -9.96 -27.57
CA PHE A 76 -1.53 -9.18 -28.12
C PHE A 76 -1.17 -8.62 -29.50
N ARG A 77 -1.95 -8.99 -30.53
CA ARG A 77 -1.74 -8.55 -31.91
C ARG A 77 -2.78 -7.52 -32.36
N ASN A 78 -2.35 -6.64 -33.25
CA ASN A 78 -3.19 -5.78 -34.07
C ASN A 78 -3.78 -6.55 -35.26
N ASP A 79 -4.72 -5.91 -35.97
CA ASP A 79 -5.37 -6.41 -37.19
C ASP A 79 -4.37 -6.69 -38.34
N ASN A 80 -3.33 -5.87 -38.45
CA ASN A 80 -2.24 -6.04 -39.42
C ASN A 80 -1.23 -7.15 -39.05
N GLY A 81 -1.46 -7.86 -37.94
CA GLY A 81 -0.62 -8.95 -37.47
C GLY A 81 0.62 -8.53 -36.66
N THR A 82 0.92 -7.24 -36.50
CA THR A 82 1.98 -6.77 -35.59
C THR A 82 1.54 -6.87 -34.13
N TYR A 83 2.47 -6.76 -33.19
CA TYR A 83 2.11 -6.69 -31.77
C TYR A 83 1.68 -5.28 -31.38
N TRP A 84 0.81 -5.19 -30.37
CA TRP A 84 0.54 -3.95 -29.64
C TRP A 84 1.81 -3.45 -28.97
N THR A 85 1.90 -2.15 -28.73
CA THR A 85 3.00 -1.51 -27.97
C THR A 85 2.46 -0.67 -26.83
N SER A 86 3.28 -0.40 -25.80
CA SER A 86 2.90 0.47 -24.68
C SER A 86 2.41 1.84 -25.16
N GLU A 87 3.05 2.43 -26.18
CA GLU A 87 2.62 3.70 -26.77
C GLU A 87 1.20 3.64 -27.34
N GLN A 88 0.85 2.55 -28.04
CA GLN A 88 -0.50 2.37 -28.60
C GLN A 88 -1.58 2.18 -27.52
N THR A 89 -1.20 1.75 -26.31
CA THR A 89 -2.14 1.60 -25.20
C THR A 89 -2.48 2.92 -24.52
N ARG A 90 -1.69 3.99 -24.72
CA ARG A 90 -1.92 5.29 -24.08
C ARG A 90 -3.13 6.02 -24.63
N PHE A 91 -3.77 6.79 -23.74
CA PHE A 91 -4.80 7.79 -24.02
C PHE A 91 -6.04 7.25 -24.76
N LEU A 92 -7.11 8.03 -24.75
CA LEU A 92 -8.37 7.67 -25.40
C LEU A 92 -8.92 8.81 -26.29
N ASP A 93 -8.16 9.89 -26.46
CA ASP A 93 -8.56 11.00 -27.30
C ASP A 93 -8.38 10.71 -28.80
N ALA A 94 -8.82 11.64 -29.64
CA ALA A 94 -8.83 11.50 -31.10
C ALA A 94 -7.44 11.29 -31.73
N ASN A 95 -6.35 11.62 -31.03
CA ASN A 95 -4.98 11.41 -31.50
C ASN A 95 -4.38 10.06 -31.02
N ALA A 96 -5.06 9.35 -30.12
CA ALA A 96 -4.61 8.07 -29.61
C ALA A 96 -4.76 6.96 -30.66
N TYR A 97 -3.97 5.89 -30.54
CA TYR A 97 -4.17 4.70 -31.35
C TYR A 97 -5.58 4.12 -31.11
N PRO A 98 -6.34 3.77 -32.16
CA PRO A 98 -7.76 3.45 -32.04
C PRO A 98 -7.96 2.15 -31.25
N LYS A 99 -8.58 2.29 -30.07
CA LYS A 99 -8.96 1.18 -29.18
C LYS A 99 -10.46 0.87 -29.21
N TYR A 100 -11.25 1.72 -29.87
CA TYR A 100 -12.71 1.58 -30.06
C TYR A 100 -13.53 1.48 -28.76
N TYR A 101 -13.02 2.04 -27.67
CA TYR A 101 -13.76 2.25 -26.43
C TYR A 101 -13.35 3.58 -25.79
N SER A 102 -14.17 4.04 -24.84
CA SER A 102 -13.84 5.11 -23.90
C SER A 102 -14.63 4.92 -22.61
N TYR A 103 -14.43 5.81 -21.64
CA TYR A 103 -15.16 5.85 -20.38
C TYR A 103 -16.12 7.04 -20.32
N PRO A 104 -17.29 6.89 -19.68
CA PRO A 104 -18.17 8.02 -19.41
C PRO A 104 -17.45 9.14 -18.66
N GLU A 105 -17.93 10.36 -18.85
CA GLU A 105 -17.47 11.52 -18.08
C GLU A 105 -17.52 11.22 -16.58
N PHE A 106 -16.47 11.64 -15.88
CA PHE A 106 -16.35 11.45 -14.45
C PHE A 106 -15.77 12.69 -13.78
N GLN A 107 -16.56 13.34 -12.90
CA GLN A 107 -16.11 14.51 -12.16
C GLN A 107 -15.54 15.61 -13.07
N GLY A 108 -16.26 15.94 -14.15
CA GLY A 108 -15.87 16.84 -15.23
C GLY A 108 -14.69 16.38 -16.08
N VAL A 109 -14.20 15.15 -15.91
CA VAL A 109 -13.09 14.59 -16.69
C VAL A 109 -13.64 13.76 -17.85
N LYS A 110 -13.23 14.13 -19.06
CA LYS A 110 -13.55 13.42 -20.31
C LYS A 110 -12.25 12.90 -20.90
N VAL A 111 -11.98 11.61 -20.68
CA VAL A 111 -10.70 10.97 -21.04
C VAL A 111 -10.47 10.86 -22.55
N ASP A 112 -11.54 11.02 -23.34
CA ASP A 112 -11.55 11.08 -24.80
C ASP A 112 -11.34 12.51 -25.35
N GLN A 113 -11.13 13.50 -24.49
CA GLN A 113 -10.93 14.89 -24.88
C GLN A 113 -9.61 15.42 -24.31
N THR A 114 -8.88 16.17 -25.13
CA THR A 114 -7.76 16.99 -24.67
C THR A 114 -8.26 18.04 -23.68
N ALA A 115 -7.43 18.43 -22.72
CA ALA A 115 -7.76 19.53 -21.80
C ALA A 115 -6.53 20.37 -21.49
N THR A 116 -6.79 21.60 -21.07
CA THR A 116 -5.79 22.55 -20.59
C THR A 116 -5.27 22.15 -19.21
N ASP A 117 -4.12 22.71 -18.81
CA ASP A 117 -3.56 22.46 -17.47
C ASP A 117 -4.50 22.89 -16.34
N ALA A 118 -5.29 23.96 -16.55
CA ALA A 118 -6.29 24.43 -15.60
C ALA A 118 -7.44 23.42 -15.45
N GLU A 119 -7.95 22.87 -16.55
CA GLU A 119 -8.96 21.81 -16.51
C GLU A 119 -8.43 20.55 -15.83
N ARG A 120 -7.18 20.18 -16.10
CA ARG A 120 -6.51 19.04 -15.44
C ARG A 120 -6.38 19.26 -13.94
N ALA A 121 -5.97 20.46 -13.52
CA ALA A 121 -5.92 20.81 -12.11
C ALA A 121 -7.30 20.69 -11.44
N ALA A 122 -8.33 21.29 -12.04
CA ALA A 122 -9.68 21.21 -11.49
C ALA A 122 -10.20 19.75 -11.45
N GLY A 123 -9.91 18.94 -12.47
CA GLY A 123 -10.22 17.51 -12.52
C GLY A 123 -9.54 16.73 -11.39
N ARG A 124 -8.23 16.93 -11.17
CA ARG A 124 -7.49 16.32 -10.06
C ARG A 124 -8.12 16.63 -8.70
N ALA A 125 -8.54 17.88 -8.48
CA ALA A 125 -9.16 18.28 -7.22
C ALA A 125 -10.50 17.56 -7.00
N ARG A 126 -11.37 17.50 -8.03
CA ARG A 126 -12.68 16.83 -7.91
C ARG A 126 -12.54 15.32 -7.75
N ILE A 127 -11.60 14.69 -8.47
CA ILE A 127 -11.29 13.26 -8.34
C ILE A 127 -10.80 12.93 -6.93
N ALA A 128 -9.86 13.73 -6.39
CA ALA A 128 -9.34 13.53 -5.04
C ALA A 128 -10.46 13.59 -3.98
N LYS A 129 -11.34 14.60 -4.06
CA LYS A 129 -12.49 14.75 -3.18
C LYS A 129 -13.47 13.58 -3.30
N TYR A 130 -13.78 13.15 -4.52
CA TYR A 130 -14.68 12.00 -4.76
C TYR A 130 -14.16 10.72 -4.10
N TYR A 131 -12.85 10.47 -4.17
CA TYR A 131 -12.21 9.32 -3.53
C TYR A 131 -11.86 9.55 -2.05
N GLY A 132 -12.42 10.59 -1.42
CA GLY A 132 -12.36 10.83 0.02
C GLY A 132 -11.13 11.59 0.52
N PHE A 133 -10.35 12.20 -0.38
CA PHE A 133 -9.23 13.04 -0.01
C PHE A 133 -9.59 14.54 -0.12
N ASP A 134 -10.15 15.08 0.96
CA ASP A 134 -10.46 16.51 1.11
C ASP A 134 -9.86 17.07 2.42
N PRO A 135 -8.54 17.38 2.44
CA PRO A 135 -7.92 17.92 3.64
C PRO A 135 -8.41 19.33 4.00
N GLN A 136 -8.98 20.09 3.05
CA GLN A 136 -9.55 21.39 3.34
C GLN A 136 -10.80 21.24 4.22
N GLN A 137 -11.70 20.32 3.84
CA GLN A 137 -12.87 20.00 4.67
C GLN A 137 -12.45 19.33 5.98
N ALA A 138 -11.58 18.34 5.93
CA ALA A 138 -11.17 17.59 7.12
C ALA A 138 -10.52 18.48 8.18
N ALA A 139 -9.73 19.48 7.79
CA ALA A 139 -9.14 20.45 8.72
C ALA A 139 -10.17 21.31 9.47
N THR A 140 -11.40 21.43 8.95
CA THR A 140 -12.49 22.14 9.67
C THR A 140 -13.23 21.25 10.67
N GLN A 141 -13.00 19.95 10.63
CA GLN A 141 -13.70 18.94 11.43
C GLN A 141 -12.87 18.41 12.61
N VAL A 142 -11.61 18.85 12.72
CA VAL A 142 -10.73 18.51 13.85
C VAL A 142 -10.92 19.51 14.99
N ASP A 143 -10.53 19.11 16.20
CA ASP A 143 -10.44 20.02 17.34
C ASP A 143 -9.23 20.95 17.17
N ILE A 144 -9.50 22.22 16.85
CA ILE A 144 -8.48 23.22 16.50
C ILE A 144 -7.52 23.48 17.66
N GLU A 145 -8.02 23.49 18.89
CA GLU A 145 -7.17 23.71 20.08
C GLU A 145 -6.29 22.50 20.33
N ALA A 146 -6.86 21.30 20.22
CA ALA A 146 -6.12 20.05 20.40
C ALA A 146 -5.07 19.82 19.31
N TRP A 147 -5.24 20.35 18.09
CA TRP A 147 -4.25 20.23 17.01
C TRP A 147 -3.22 21.36 16.98
N SER A 148 -3.38 22.39 17.83
CA SER A 148 -2.60 23.64 17.76
C SER A 148 -1.09 23.49 17.93
N HIS A 149 -0.63 22.39 18.52
CA HIS A 149 0.79 22.08 18.70
C HIS A 149 1.46 21.46 17.49
N LEU A 150 0.71 21.07 16.45
CA LEU A 150 1.28 20.44 15.26
C LEU A 150 2.00 21.49 14.40
N PRO A 151 3.33 21.40 14.26
CA PRO A 151 4.09 22.39 13.50
C PRO A 151 3.71 22.29 12.02
N VAL A 152 3.51 23.42 11.37
CA VAL A 152 3.30 23.52 9.93
C VAL A 152 4.18 24.65 9.39
N PRO A 153 5.30 24.34 8.70
CA PRO A 153 6.19 25.37 8.17
C PRO A 153 5.52 26.14 7.03
N SER A 154 6.12 27.26 6.62
CA SER A 154 5.66 27.99 5.43
C SER A 154 5.81 27.10 4.18
N PRO A 155 4.83 27.06 3.26
CA PRO A 155 4.97 26.34 1.99
C PRO A 155 6.20 26.77 1.18
N GLN A 156 6.59 28.05 1.30
CA GLN A 156 7.72 28.62 0.58
C GLN A 156 9.06 28.00 1.03
N SER A 157 9.20 27.57 2.29
CA SER A 157 10.41 26.88 2.75
C SER A 157 10.57 25.48 2.13
N ALA A 158 9.49 24.93 1.56
CA ALA A 158 9.49 23.68 0.79
C ALA A 158 9.53 23.91 -0.73
N GLY A 159 9.78 25.15 -1.17
CA GLY A 159 9.86 25.50 -2.60
C GLY A 159 8.51 25.67 -3.30
N LEU A 160 7.40 25.75 -2.56
CA LEU A 160 6.10 26.03 -3.17
C LEU A 160 5.94 27.54 -3.48
N PRO A 161 5.26 27.89 -4.59
CA PRO A 161 5.03 29.29 -4.96
C PRO A 161 4.30 30.10 -3.87
N GLU A 162 4.46 31.43 -3.89
CA GLU A 162 3.79 32.36 -2.96
C GLU A 162 2.26 32.28 -3.01
N THR A 163 1.70 31.80 -4.12
CA THR A 163 0.26 31.56 -4.27
C THR A 163 -0.27 30.46 -3.35
N PHE A 164 0.60 29.67 -2.70
CA PHE A 164 0.21 28.63 -1.77
C PHE A 164 0.36 29.07 -0.31
N GLN A 165 -0.67 28.78 0.47
CA GLN A 165 -0.68 28.98 1.91
C GLN A 165 -0.89 27.65 2.64
N ALA A 166 -0.31 27.53 3.83
CA ALA A 166 -0.50 26.36 4.67
C ALA A 166 -1.91 26.32 5.26
N ILE A 167 -2.49 25.12 5.35
CA ILE A 167 -3.59 24.87 6.28
C ILE A 167 -2.96 24.75 7.68
N LYS A 168 -3.18 25.77 8.51
CA LYS A 168 -2.55 25.87 9.83
C LYS A 168 -2.91 24.69 10.71
N ASN A 169 -1.94 24.23 11.51
CA ASN A 169 -2.10 23.20 12.52
C ASN A 169 -2.63 21.85 11.99
N TYR A 170 -2.65 21.63 10.67
CA TYR A 170 -3.21 20.43 10.06
C TYR A 170 -2.14 19.66 9.28
N ARG A 171 -1.99 18.37 9.62
CA ARG A 171 -1.13 17.42 8.93
C ARG A 171 -1.92 16.18 8.56
N VAL A 172 -1.62 15.61 7.40
CA VAL A 172 -2.09 14.26 7.03
C VAL A 172 -1.11 13.22 7.55
N PHE A 173 -1.61 12.06 7.95
CA PHE A 173 -0.80 10.96 8.46
C PHE A 173 -1.02 9.71 7.60
N VAL A 174 0.07 9.03 7.24
CA VAL A 174 0.03 7.80 6.46
C VAL A 174 1.00 6.79 7.03
N VAL A 175 0.69 5.50 6.87
CA VAL A 175 1.55 4.39 7.25
C VAL A 175 2.09 3.74 5.98
N LEU A 176 3.40 3.79 5.80
CA LEU A 176 4.11 3.04 4.76
C LEU A 176 4.39 1.64 5.29
N VAL A 177 3.92 0.64 4.56
CA VAL A 177 4.10 -0.79 4.87
C VAL A 177 5.00 -1.39 3.81
N GLN A 178 6.02 -2.13 4.25
CA GLN A 178 6.99 -2.82 3.40
C GLN A 178 6.96 -4.30 3.75
N LEU A 179 6.48 -5.10 2.80
CA LEU A 179 6.19 -6.52 2.97
C LEU A 179 7.09 -7.37 2.07
N PRO A 180 7.74 -8.43 2.58
CA PRO A 180 8.46 -9.37 1.72
C PRO A 180 7.51 -10.06 0.72
N GLU A 181 7.81 -10.03 -0.57
CA GLU A 181 6.90 -10.58 -1.60
C GLU A 181 6.61 -12.09 -1.40
N HIS A 182 7.55 -12.83 -0.82
CA HIS A 182 7.52 -14.30 -0.73
C HIS A 182 7.55 -14.87 0.70
N ALA A 183 6.93 -14.21 1.68
CA ALA A 183 6.95 -14.67 3.09
C ALA A 183 6.30 -16.04 3.32
N PHE A 184 5.12 -16.29 2.74
CA PHE A 184 4.29 -17.46 3.09
C PHE A 184 4.14 -18.47 1.96
N ASN A 185 5.00 -18.40 0.94
CA ASN A 185 4.86 -19.26 -0.24
C ASN A 185 3.43 -19.15 -0.88
N ALA A 186 2.79 -17.99 -0.70
CA ALA A 186 1.43 -17.68 -1.13
C ALA A 186 1.16 -16.17 -0.96
N SER A 187 0.07 -15.69 -1.54
CA SER A 187 -0.49 -14.38 -1.23
C SER A 187 -0.81 -14.27 0.27
N TYR A 188 -0.72 -13.07 0.83
CA TYR A 188 -1.03 -12.82 2.23
C TYR A 188 -1.36 -11.35 2.43
N GLN A 189 -1.78 -10.96 3.63
CA GLN A 189 -2.06 -9.55 3.91
C GLN A 189 -1.57 -9.10 5.27
N PHE A 190 -1.18 -7.84 5.31
CA PHE A 190 -1.02 -7.05 6.52
C PHE A 190 -2.26 -6.21 6.75
N GLU A 191 -2.77 -6.23 7.98
CA GLU A 191 -3.86 -5.37 8.42
C GLU A 191 -3.35 -4.44 9.53
N LEU A 192 -3.68 -3.15 9.39
CA LEU A 192 -3.51 -2.15 10.43
C LEU A 192 -4.83 -1.95 11.15
N HIS A 193 -4.82 -2.07 12.47
CA HIS A 193 -6.00 -1.90 13.33
C HIS A 193 -5.77 -0.78 14.33
N LYS A 194 -6.84 -0.09 14.74
CA LYS A 194 -6.86 0.83 15.88
C LYS A 194 -7.48 0.12 17.08
N ASN A 195 -6.84 0.21 18.24
CA ASN A 195 -7.40 -0.28 19.49
C ASN A 195 -8.29 0.80 20.12
N SER A 196 -9.52 0.42 20.46
CA SER A 196 -10.51 1.25 21.14
C SER A 196 -11.03 0.48 22.37
N GLY A 197 -10.27 0.50 23.46
CA GLY A 197 -10.56 -0.33 24.64
C GLY A 197 -10.48 -1.82 24.32
N ASN A 198 -11.60 -2.53 24.40
CA ASN A 198 -11.69 -3.97 24.08
C ASN A 198 -12.00 -4.25 22.60
N GLN A 199 -12.22 -3.21 21.78
CA GLN A 199 -12.51 -3.34 20.35
C GLN A 199 -11.26 -3.04 19.51
N THR A 200 -11.14 -3.71 18.37
CA THR A 200 -10.11 -3.43 17.37
C THR A 200 -10.79 -3.14 16.03
N ASP A 201 -10.60 -1.93 15.54
CA ASP A 201 -11.21 -1.45 14.28
C ASP A 201 -10.19 -1.53 13.15
N LEU A 202 -10.56 -2.11 12.02
CA LEU A 202 -9.69 -2.17 10.84
C LEU A 202 -9.51 -0.76 10.26
N VAL A 203 -8.26 -0.30 10.15
CA VAL A 203 -7.90 0.98 9.52
C VAL A 203 -7.61 0.79 8.04
N GLY A 204 -6.85 -0.24 7.69
CA GLY A 204 -6.52 -0.53 6.30
C GLY A 204 -5.71 -1.81 6.13
N THR A 205 -5.58 -2.23 4.88
CA THR A 205 -4.95 -3.50 4.50
C THR A 205 -3.96 -3.28 3.38
N VAL A 206 -2.82 -3.95 3.46
CA VAL A 206 -1.87 -4.11 2.35
C VAL A 206 -1.77 -5.58 2.03
N THR A 207 -2.10 -5.95 0.81
CA THR A 207 -2.09 -7.34 0.34
C THR A 207 -0.91 -7.58 -0.58
N VAL A 208 -0.23 -8.70 -0.38
CA VAL A 208 0.77 -9.23 -1.30
C VAL A 208 0.08 -10.25 -2.20
N PHE A 209 0.04 -9.96 -3.50
CA PHE A 209 -0.49 -10.85 -4.53
C PHE A 209 0.67 -11.58 -5.21
N ALA A 210 1.03 -12.75 -4.67
CA ALA A 210 2.24 -13.46 -5.06
C ALA A 210 1.96 -14.92 -5.45
N ARG A 211 2.82 -15.47 -6.30
CA ARG A 211 2.79 -16.88 -6.68
C ARG A 211 3.52 -17.73 -5.62
N PRO A 212 3.11 -19.00 -5.45
CA PRO A 212 3.87 -19.93 -4.64
C PRO A 212 5.24 -20.24 -5.24
N ASP A 213 6.14 -20.66 -4.39
CA ASP A 213 7.54 -20.97 -4.64
C ASP A 213 7.78 -22.13 -5.59
N TYR A 214 6.85 -23.07 -5.63
CA TYR A 214 6.86 -24.20 -6.57
C TYR A 214 6.33 -23.80 -7.97
N SER A 215 5.95 -22.54 -8.17
CA SER A 215 5.54 -22.05 -9.50
C SER A 215 6.71 -22.21 -10.48
N PRO A 216 6.48 -22.70 -11.71
CA PRO A 216 7.52 -22.78 -12.75
C PRO A 216 7.97 -21.39 -13.25
N CYS A 217 7.40 -20.31 -12.72
CA CYS A 217 7.73 -18.93 -13.02
C CYS A 217 9.18 -18.59 -12.61
N THR A 218 10.09 -18.59 -13.57
CA THR A 218 11.51 -18.27 -13.34
C THR A 218 11.74 -16.84 -12.84
N ALA A 219 10.95 -15.86 -13.30
CA ALA A 219 11.00 -14.49 -12.80
C ALA A 219 10.58 -14.38 -11.32
N CYS A 220 9.65 -15.24 -10.87
CA CYS A 220 9.20 -15.29 -9.48
C CYS A 220 10.30 -15.85 -8.57
N ALA A 221 11.02 -16.89 -9.02
CA ALA A 221 12.16 -17.45 -8.29
C ALA A 221 13.29 -16.42 -8.07
N LEU A 222 13.61 -15.58 -9.07
CA LEU A 222 14.57 -14.49 -8.89
C LEU A 222 14.09 -13.41 -7.92
N ARG A 223 12.85 -12.96 -8.05
CA ARG A 223 12.30 -11.93 -7.16
C ARG A 223 12.40 -12.36 -5.70
N ARG A 224 12.22 -13.66 -5.44
CA ARG A 224 12.50 -14.28 -4.15
C ARG A 224 13.97 -14.25 -3.78
N GLU A 225 14.88 -14.66 -4.67
CA GLU A 225 16.34 -14.60 -4.43
C GLU A 225 16.84 -13.17 -4.13
N MET A 226 16.24 -12.16 -4.76
CA MET A 226 16.57 -10.75 -4.55
C MET A 226 15.92 -10.13 -3.31
N GLY A 227 15.04 -10.85 -2.61
CA GLY A 227 14.34 -10.31 -1.44
C GLY A 227 13.42 -9.13 -1.77
N THR A 228 12.70 -9.21 -2.89
CA THR A 228 11.76 -8.16 -3.32
C THR A 228 10.74 -7.81 -2.24
N THR A 229 10.40 -6.53 -2.19
CA THR A 229 9.52 -5.95 -1.18
C THR A 229 8.35 -5.24 -1.86
N VAL A 230 7.14 -5.62 -1.48
CA VAL A 230 5.90 -4.92 -1.82
C VAL A 230 5.75 -3.72 -0.88
N ARG A 231 5.46 -2.55 -1.46
CA ARG A 231 5.17 -1.33 -0.69
C ARG A 231 3.69 -0.99 -0.79
N GLY A 232 3.06 -0.74 0.35
CA GLY A 232 1.69 -0.25 0.43
C GLY A 232 1.62 0.98 1.33
N VAL A 233 0.62 1.82 1.11
CA VAL A 233 0.36 3.02 1.92
C VAL A 233 -1.06 2.93 2.48
N ILE A 234 -1.19 3.09 3.79
CA ILE A 234 -2.47 3.19 4.48
C ILE A 234 -2.62 4.63 4.99
N THR A 235 -3.60 5.37 4.48
CA THR A 235 -3.92 6.70 5.01
C THR A 235 -4.65 6.57 6.34
N LEU A 236 -4.22 7.30 7.36
CA LEU A 236 -4.96 7.39 8.62
C LEU A 236 -6.08 8.44 8.46
N PRO A 237 -7.35 8.07 8.68
CA PRO A 237 -8.44 9.04 8.60
C PRO A 237 -8.23 10.21 9.58
N PRO A 238 -8.47 11.47 9.16
CA PRO A 238 -8.32 12.62 10.06
C PRO A 238 -9.16 12.52 11.33
N SER A 239 -10.37 11.96 11.25
CA SER A 239 -11.22 11.68 12.41
C SER A 239 -10.58 10.70 13.40
N LEU A 240 -9.96 9.63 12.90
CA LEU A 240 -9.22 8.67 13.74
C LEU A 240 -8.05 9.35 14.45
N VAL A 241 -7.29 10.18 13.74
CA VAL A 241 -6.16 10.92 14.33
C VAL A 241 -6.66 11.94 15.35
N ASN A 242 -7.75 12.64 15.05
CA ASN A 242 -8.38 13.58 15.97
C ASN A 242 -8.82 12.90 17.27
N ASP A 243 -9.49 11.75 17.18
CA ASP A 243 -9.89 10.97 18.35
C ASP A 243 -8.68 10.59 19.22
N ILE A 244 -7.55 10.23 18.60
CA ILE A 244 -6.33 9.90 19.32
C ILE A 244 -5.76 11.14 20.02
N ILE A 245 -5.68 12.28 19.31
CA ILE A 245 -5.14 13.53 19.86
C ILE A 245 -5.96 14.00 21.07
N VAL A 246 -7.29 14.01 20.93
CA VAL A 246 -8.21 14.47 21.98
C VAL A 246 -8.24 13.53 23.18
N ASN A 247 -8.25 12.21 22.97
CA ASN A 247 -8.51 11.26 24.07
C ASN A 247 -7.26 10.68 24.74
N ASN A 248 -6.10 10.66 24.07
CA ASN A 248 -4.89 10.01 24.61
C ASN A 248 -3.87 10.99 25.21
N GLY A 249 -4.33 12.16 25.69
CA GLY A 249 -3.48 13.12 26.39
C GLY A 249 -2.40 13.76 25.50
N ALA A 250 -2.57 13.69 24.18
CA ALA A 250 -1.76 14.40 23.19
C ALA A 250 -2.33 15.81 22.89
N SER A 251 -3.18 16.33 23.78
CA SER A 251 -3.73 17.69 23.78
C SER A 251 -3.28 18.44 25.04
N GLY A 252 -2.89 19.72 24.92
CA GLY A 252 -2.49 20.59 26.04
C GLY A 252 -1.06 21.16 25.93
N GLY A 253 -0.63 21.94 26.91
CA GLY A 253 0.59 22.78 26.83
C GLY A 253 1.94 22.07 26.64
N ASN A 254 2.01 20.75 26.82
CA ASN A 254 3.21 19.93 26.60
C ASN A 254 3.13 19.02 25.36
N ALA A 255 2.04 19.09 24.58
CA ALA A 255 1.88 18.27 23.40
C ALA A 255 2.85 18.72 22.29
N THR A 256 3.44 17.75 21.60
CA THR A 256 4.32 17.97 20.44
C THR A 256 3.97 17.00 19.32
N LEU A 257 4.59 17.17 18.14
CA LEU A 257 4.44 16.21 17.05
C LEU A 257 4.96 14.82 17.45
N GLU A 258 6.03 14.75 18.23
CA GLU A 258 6.61 13.50 18.75
C GLU A 258 5.65 12.80 19.71
N THR A 259 5.05 13.51 20.67
CA THR A 259 4.07 12.90 21.58
C THR A 259 2.81 12.44 20.83
N THR A 260 2.42 13.18 19.79
CA THR A 260 1.27 12.83 18.93
C THR A 260 1.53 11.56 18.13
N THR A 261 2.68 11.49 17.45
CA THR A 261 3.05 10.33 16.64
C THR A 261 3.25 9.08 17.49
N GLU A 262 3.76 9.24 18.72
CA GLU A 262 3.84 8.15 19.70
C GLU A 262 2.45 7.70 20.19
N ALA A 263 1.52 8.63 20.44
CA ALA A 263 0.14 8.29 20.79
C ALA A 263 -0.60 7.57 19.64
N ILE A 264 -0.35 7.99 18.39
CA ILE A 264 -0.84 7.29 17.20
C ILE A 264 -0.26 5.87 17.17
N ALA A 265 1.06 5.71 17.31
CA ALA A 265 1.71 4.40 17.28
C ALA A 265 1.14 3.45 18.33
N GLN A 266 0.97 3.91 19.57
CA GLN A 266 0.41 3.11 20.67
C GLN A 266 -1.05 2.70 20.48
N SER A 267 -1.79 3.48 19.70
CA SER A 267 -3.18 3.18 19.39
C SER A 267 -3.33 2.15 18.28
N LEU A 268 -2.23 1.72 17.64
CA LEU A 268 -2.26 0.85 16.46
C LEU A 268 -1.73 -0.55 16.76
N THR A 269 -2.32 -1.54 16.08
CA THR A 269 -1.84 -2.94 16.06
C THR A 269 -1.72 -3.44 14.63
N GLY A 270 -0.76 -4.33 14.41
CA GLY A 270 -0.51 -4.98 13.13
C GLY A 270 -0.92 -6.45 13.19
N LYS A 271 -1.54 -6.96 12.13
CA LYS A 271 -1.84 -8.39 11.96
C LYS A 271 -1.33 -8.87 10.61
N LEU A 272 -0.66 -10.01 10.58
CA LEU A 272 -0.37 -10.75 9.35
C LEU A 272 -1.33 -11.93 9.27
N SER A 273 -1.96 -12.09 8.11
CA SER A 273 -2.91 -13.17 7.84
C SER A 273 -2.57 -13.85 6.52
N ASP A 274 -2.67 -15.17 6.49
CA ASP A 274 -2.49 -15.96 5.27
C ASP A 274 -3.72 -15.92 4.34
N THR A 275 -3.69 -16.65 3.23
CA THR A 275 -4.83 -16.73 2.29
C THR A 275 -6.13 -17.28 2.89
N SER A 276 -6.05 -18.04 3.98
CA SER A 276 -7.21 -18.57 4.71
C SER A 276 -7.77 -17.58 5.74
N ARG A 277 -7.16 -16.39 5.85
CA ARG A 277 -7.41 -15.38 6.90
C ARG A 277 -7.01 -15.86 8.30
N THR A 278 -6.19 -16.90 8.39
CA THR A 278 -5.62 -17.30 9.67
C THR A 278 -4.54 -16.29 10.06
N VAL A 279 -4.65 -15.71 11.25
CA VAL A 279 -3.66 -14.77 11.78
C VAL A 279 -2.41 -15.55 12.17
N VAL A 280 -1.27 -15.20 11.57
CA VAL A 280 0.02 -15.88 11.78
C VAL A 280 0.97 -15.08 12.67
N ALA A 281 0.86 -13.75 12.66
CA ALA A 281 1.64 -12.88 13.53
C ALA A 281 0.85 -11.63 13.91
N THR A 282 1.08 -11.11 15.12
CA THR A 282 0.52 -9.83 15.57
C THR A 282 1.59 -8.95 16.20
N ALA A 283 1.41 -7.63 16.14
CA ALA A 283 2.27 -6.68 16.81
C ALA A 283 1.48 -5.53 17.43
N GLN A 284 1.98 -5.01 18.54
CA GLN A 284 1.47 -3.81 19.20
C GLN A 284 2.40 -2.64 18.91
N GLY A 285 1.80 -1.48 18.61
CA GLY A 285 2.55 -0.31 18.22
C GLY A 285 3.03 0.54 19.39
N GLY A 286 4.03 1.38 19.12
CA GLY A 286 4.57 2.35 20.07
C GLY A 286 5.62 1.77 21.03
N THR A 287 6.38 2.67 21.63
CA THR A 287 7.51 2.35 22.53
C THR A 287 7.06 1.73 23.85
N ARG A 288 5.83 2.03 24.30
CA ARG A 288 5.25 1.49 25.54
C ARG A 288 4.61 0.11 25.39
N ALA A 289 4.57 -0.46 24.19
CA ALA A 289 4.04 -1.80 23.99
C ALA A 289 4.91 -2.86 24.70
N PRO A 290 4.32 -3.96 25.22
CA PRO A 290 5.09 -5.05 25.81
C PRO A 290 6.02 -5.69 24.77
N THR A 291 7.28 -5.88 25.13
CA THR A 291 8.23 -6.60 24.29
C THR A 291 7.82 -8.07 24.13
N VAL A 292 7.77 -8.57 22.89
CA VAL A 292 7.47 -9.98 22.62
C VAL A 292 8.64 -10.85 23.10
N PRO A 293 8.40 -11.84 23.98
CA PRO A 293 9.46 -12.74 24.46
C PRO A 293 10.10 -13.51 23.31
N ALA A 294 11.42 -13.70 23.33
CA ALA A 294 12.19 -14.29 22.23
C ALA A 294 11.63 -15.64 21.71
N HIS A 295 11.11 -16.50 22.59
CA HIS A 295 10.52 -17.79 22.22
C HIS A 295 9.18 -17.67 21.47
N GLN A 296 8.49 -16.53 21.61
CA GLN A 296 7.20 -16.21 20.99
C GLN A 296 7.34 -15.34 19.74
N VAL A 297 8.56 -14.91 19.38
CA VAL A 297 8.78 -14.09 18.19
C VAL A 297 8.56 -14.94 16.92
N SER A 298 7.89 -14.35 15.94
CA SER A 298 7.72 -14.92 14.60
C SER A 298 9.04 -14.94 13.81
N PRO A 299 9.23 -15.89 12.88
CA PRO A 299 10.44 -15.94 12.05
C PRO A 299 10.68 -14.64 11.28
N PRO A 300 11.91 -14.10 11.22
CA PRO A 300 12.18 -12.79 10.64
C PRO A 300 11.91 -12.70 9.13
N ASN A 301 12.03 -13.82 8.40
CA ASN A 301 11.83 -13.88 6.95
C ASN A 301 10.37 -13.68 6.51
N ILE A 302 9.42 -13.76 7.44
CA ILE A 302 7.99 -13.54 7.16
C ILE A 302 7.47 -12.17 7.62
N LEU A 303 8.31 -11.40 8.32
CA LEU A 303 7.90 -10.14 8.92
C LEU A 303 8.03 -8.97 7.95
N PRO A 304 7.21 -7.91 8.12
CA PRO A 304 7.40 -6.67 7.40
C PRO A 304 8.83 -6.14 7.60
N SER A 305 9.49 -5.75 6.51
CA SER A 305 10.80 -5.11 6.57
C SER A 305 10.72 -3.67 7.07
N GLY A 306 9.52 -3.08 7.07
CA GLY A 306 9.24 -1.78 7.64
C GLY A 306 7.74 -1.51 7.74
N VAL A 307 7.31 -0.96 8.88
CA VAL A 307 6.00 -0.31 9.01
C VAL A 307 6.23 1.03 9.68
N THR A 308 6.10 2.12 8.92
CA THR A 308 6.57 3.44 9.34
C THR A 308 5.49 4.49 9.17
N LEU A 309 5.30 5.31 10.20
CA LEU A 309 4.41 6.46 10.15
C LEU A 309 5.10 7.64 9.45
N PHE A 310 4.35 8.32 8.59
CA PHE A 310 4.75 9.57 7.95
C PHE A 310 3.67 10.60 8.19
N SER A 311 4.07 11.87 8.19
CA SER A 311 3.12 12.99 8.14
C SER A 311 3.53 14.02 7.11
N ALA A 312 2.58 14.72 6.54
CA ALA A 312 2.81 15.86 5.65
C ALA A 312 1.93 17.03 6.02
N ALA A 313 2.47 18.24 5.88
CA ALA A 313 1.67 19.45 5.87
C ALA A 313 0.86 19.56 4.57
N VAL A 314 -0.22 20.35 4.62
CA VAL A 314 -1.09 20.59 3.46
C VAL A 314 -1.05 22.06 3.08
N ALA A 315 -0.76 22.34 1.81
CA ALA A 315 -0.80 23.67 1.24
C ALA A 315 -1.97 23.75 0.25
N GLU A 316 -2.71 24.84 0.33
CA GLU A 316 -3.80 25.17 -0.58
C GLU A 316 -3.49 26.47 -1.30
N LYS A 317 -4.06 26.64 -2.50
CA LYS A 317 -3.90 27.90 -3.22
C LYS A 317 -4.73 28.99 -2.52
N ALA A 318 -4.15 30.17 -2.35
CA ALA A 318 -4.75 31.25 -1.59
C ALA A 318 -5.94 31.87 -2.34
N ASP A 319 -5.82 32.03 -3.66
CA ASP A 319 -6.78 32.67 -4.57
C ASP A 319 -7.81 31.70 -5.18
N ASP A 320 -7.56 30.38 -5.12
CA ASP A 320 -8.43 29.36 -5.69
C ASP A 320 -8.48 28.09 -4.82
N LYS A 321 -9.52 27.98 -4.00
CA LYS A 321 -9.75 26.81 -3.12
C LYS A 321 -10.17 25.55 -3.88
N THR A 322 -10.46 25.66 -5.18
CA THR A 322 -10.80 24.53 -6.03
C THR A 322 -9.57 23.89 -6.67
N TYR A 323 -8.41 24.54 -6.56
CA TYR A 323 -7.14 24.01 -7.03
C TYR A 323 -6.68 22.81 -6.16
N PRO A 324 -6.00 21.78 -6.75
CA PRO A 324 -5.46 20.67 -5.97
C PRO A 324 -4.50 21.13 -4.88
N VAL A 325 -4.75 20.67 -3.66
CA VAL A 325 -3.82 20.84 -2.54
C VAL A 325 -2.47 20.18 -2.82
N GLN A 326 -1.41 20.69 -2.20
CA GLN A 326 -0.07 20.13 -2.26
C GLN A 326 0.31 19.57 -0.89
N LEU A 327 0.82 18.34 -0.88
CA LEU A 327 1.44 17.75 0.31
C LEU A 327 2.91 18.10 0.33
N TYR A 328 3.38 18.67 1.43
CA TYR A 328 4.77 19.12 1.59
C TYR A 328 5.25 18.86 3.02
N ASP A 329 6.53 19.13 3.29
CA ASP A 329 7.15 18.87 4.59
C ASP A 329 6.88 17.42 5.05
N TRP A 330 7.18 16.47 4.17
CA TRP A 330 7.09 15.05 4.50
C TRP A 330 8.09 14.70 5.60
N GLN A 331 7.58 14.24 6.73
CA GLN A 331 8.37 13.83 7.88
C GLN A 331 8.19 12.34 8.12
N LYS A 332 9.32 11.63 8.18
CA LYS A 332 9.39 10.22 8.59
C LYS A 332 9.42 10.15 10.11
N HIS A 333 8.51 9.39 10.69
CA HIS A 333 8.45 9.14 12.13
C HIS A 333 8.96 7.73 12.47
N ASN A 334 8.86 7.33 13.73
CA ASN A 334 9.31 6.03 14.19
C ASN A 334 8.57 4.87 13.49
N ALA A 335 9.25 3.72 13.42
CA ALA A 335 8.59 2.48 13.05
C ALA A 335 7.50 2.15 14.09
N LEU A 336 6.35 1.65 13.62
CA LEU A 336 5.21 1.42 14.50
C LEU A 336 5.45 0.26 15.46
N PHE A 337 6.03 -0.85 14.98
CA PHE A 337 6.07 -2.14 15.69
C PHE A 337 7.49 -2.52 16.13
N THR A 338 8.10 -1.72 16.99
CA THR A 338 9.49 -1.92 17.45
C THR A 338 9.63 -3.02 18.51
N ASN A 339 8.55 -3.37 19.19
CA ASN A 339 8.53 -4.34 20.29
C ASN A 339 8.40 -5.82 19.85
N GLY A 340 8.43 -6.07 18.54
CA GLY A 340 8.44 -7.39 17.95
C GLY A 340 7.06 -7.90 17.50
N TRP A 341 7.08 -8.99 16.75
CA TRP A 341 5.92 -9.66 16.20
C TRP A 341 5.72 -10.99 16.91
N LYS A 342 4.57 -11.16 17.56
CA LYS A 342 4.18 -12.37 18.27
C LYS A 342 3.60 -13.40 17.33
N ASP A 343 4.22 -14.57 17.30
CA ASP A 343 3.79 -15.76 16.58
C ASP A 343 2.49 -16.30 17.16
N GLN A 344 1.45 -16.35 16.33
CA GLN A 344 0.13 -16.88 16.71
C GLN A 344 0.00 -18.38 16.43
N THR A 345 0.87 -18.95 15.61
CA THR A 345 0.83 -20.38 15.25
C THR A 345 1.35 -21.27 16.39
N LYS A 346 2.23 -20.73 17.26
CA LYS A 346 2.75 -21.45 18.43
C LYS A 346 1.75 -21.60 19.58
N GLN A 347 0.60 -20.92 19.55
CA GLN A 347 -0.41 -21.01 20.60
C GLN A 347 -1.39 -22.18 20.45
N SER A 348 -1.33 -22.95 19.35
CA SER A 348 -2.26 -24.06 19.09
C SER A 348 -1.87 -25.40 19.74
N THR A 349 -0.97 -25.42 20.72
CA THR A 349 -0.74 -26.62 21.55
C THR A 349 -1.45 -26.41 22.88
N PRO A 350 -2.62 -27.03 23.14
CA PRO A 350 -3.08 -27.18 24.50
C PRO A 350 -2.01 -28.00 25.22
N ALA A 351 -1.57 -27.52 26.37
CA ALA A 351 -0.84 -28.35 27.31
C ALA A 351 -1.76 -29.50 27.73
N SER A 352 -1.67 -30.65 27.04
CA SER A 352 -2.17 -31.91 27.60
C SER A 352 -1.20 -32.30 28.72
N SER A 353 -1.47 -31.77 29.91
CA SER A 353 -1.02 -32.32 31.17
C SER A 353 -1.31 -33.82 31.20
N GLY A 354 -0.31 -34.58 31.62
CA GLY A 354 -0.17 -35.99 31.33
C GLY A 354 -1.28 -36.89 31.87
N VAL A 355 -1.62 -37.90 31.06
CA VAL A 355 -1.80 -39.29 31.50
C VAL A 355 -1.35 -40.17 30.33
N LEU A 356 -0.08 -40.55 30.32
CA LEU A 356 0.44 -41.60 29.44
C LEU A 356 1.32 -42.54 30.28
N THR A 357 0.70 -43.09 31.32
CA THR A 357 1.23 -44.19 32.12
C THR A 357 0.06 -45.08 32.50
N SER A 358 -0.36 -45.97 31.58
CA SER A 358 -0.90 -47.31 31.84
C SER A 358 -1.65 -47.86 30.63
N LEU A 359 -0.94 -48.27 29.58
CA LEU A 359 -1.53 -49.14 28.53
C LEU A 359 -0.46 -50.00 27.84
N LEU A 360 0.49 -50.51 28.63
CA LEU A 360 1.50 -51.49 28.22
C LEU A 360 1.57 -52.70 29.18
N GLY A 361 0.50 -52.92 29.96
CA GLY A 361 0.39 -54.03 30.92
C GLY A 361 -0.74 -55.03 30.64
N TRP A 362 -1.33 -55.03 29.43
CA TRP A 362 -2.52 -55.86 29.13
C TRP A 362 -2.39 -56.73 27.87
N LEU A 363 -1.17 -57.00 27.40
CA LEU A 363 -0.90 -57.89 26.25
C LEU A 363 0.25 -58.88 26.46
N GLN A 364 0.59 -59.21 27.71
CA GLN A 364 1.45 -60.36 28.03
C GLN A 364 0.83 -61.12 29.20
N GLY A 365 0.09 -62.18 28.91
CA GLY A 365 -0.39 -63.08 29.96
C GLY A 365 -1.61 -63.91 29.64
N ARG A 366 -1.73 -64.50 28.44
CA ARG A 366 -2.57 -65.71 28.23
C ARG A 366 -2.00 -66.55 27.10
N GLY A 367 -1.19 -67.54 27.47
CA GLY A 367 -0.67 -68.55 26.57
C GLY A 367 0.21 -69.55 27.31
N GLN A 368 -0.41 -70.47 28.07
CA GLN A 368 -0.09 -71.91 28.17
C GLN A 368 -0.69 -72.56 29.44
N ALA A 369 -1.08 -73.83 29.28
CA ALA A 369 -1.49 -74.86 30.26
C ALA A 369 -2.95 -74.87 30.76
N SER A 370 -3.82 -75.61 30.07
CA SER A 370 -4.13 -77.03 30.36
C SER A 370 -5.01 -77.63 29.26
#